data_AF-A0AAD9NQX3-F1
#
_entry.id   AF-A0AAD9NQX3-F1
#
_cell.length_a   1.000
_cell.length_b   1.000
_cell.length_c   1.000
_cell.angle_alpha   90.00
_cell.angle_beta   90.00
_cell.angle_gamma   90.00
#
_symmetry.space_group_name_H-M   'P 1'
#
loop_
_entity.id
_entity.type
_entity.pdbx_description
1 polymer ?
#
loop_
_entity_poly.entity_id
_entity_poly.type
_entity_poly.pdbx_seq_one_letter_code
_entity_poly.pdbx_strand_id
1 'polypeptide(L)'
;MATRTPPLDPAVTMSCPATTSSSYGHVTPLSEGGKLFCILYAMIGIPLTLILFTALVERLMILTTRFLGALTRMLGRAHPELRVRILHVTIMLSILIVTMFLVPAAIFNTLEKNWNYLDAFYYCFISLTTIGLGDYIPGDDLDQTQRPLYKICATLYLFVGLTMMMLTLASIYDVPELNIGYHFYLKSDENKPECSRLSESPVGPKYTEEGGYQGPAASEESRD
;
A
#
# COMPACT_ATOMS: atom_id res chain seq x y z
N MET A 1 69.32 15.54 -31.90
CA MET A 1 68.31 14.66 -32.53
C MET A 1 67.37 14.22 -31.42
N ALA A 2 66.28 14.97 -31.20
CA ALA A 2 65.39 14.82 -30.06
C ALA A 2 64.17 13.98 -30.46
N THR A 3 64.04 12.77 -29.94
CA THR A 3 62.87 11.91 -30.11
C THR A 3 61.79 12.34 -29.12
N ARG A 4 60.94 13.29 -29.53
CA ARG A 4 59.71 13.64 -28.83
C ARG A 4 58.72 12.47 -28.91
N THR A 5 58.28 12.00 -27.75
CA THR A 5 57.02 11.27 -27.57
C THR A 5 55.87 12.12 -28.11
N PRO A 6 54.96 11.60 -28.97
CA PRO A 6 53.80 12.37 -29.39
C PRO A 6 52.85 12.59 -28.20
N PRO A 7 52.22 13.77 -28.09
CA PRO A 7 51.23 14.07 -27.07
C PRO A 7 49.95 13.25 -27.31
N LEU A 8 49.30 12.84 -26.22
CA LEU A 8 47.96 12.28 -26.21
C LEU A 8 46.99 13.27 -26.86
N ASP A 9 46.41 12.90 -28.00
CA ASP A 9 45.37 13.69 -28.66
C ASP A 9 44.05 13.59 -27.86
N PRO A 10 43.47 14.70 -27.36
CA PRO A 10 42.13 14.70 -26.76
C PRO A 10 41.00 14.53 -27.81
N ALA A 11 41.34 14.42 -29.10
CA ALA A 11 40.38 14.27 -30.20
C ALA A 11 39.86 12.83 -30.39
N VAL A 12 40.55 11.82 -29.84
CA VAL A 12 40.03 10.43 -29.85
C VAL A 12 39.02 10.19 -28.71
N THR A 13 38.94 11.12 -27.75
CA THR A 13 38.04 11.03 -26.59
C THR A 13 36.65 11.67 -26.85
N MET A 14 36.40 12.27 -28.01
CA MET A 14 35.16 13.02 -28.28
C MET A 14 34.48 12.69 -29.63
N SER A 15 34.38 11.42 -30.02
CA SER A 15 33.57 11.05 -31.21
C SER A 15 32.81 9.74 -31.10
N CYS A 16 32.59 9.24 -29.88
CA CYS A 16 31.60 8.21 -29.67
C CYS A 16 30.96 8.35 -28.28
N PRO A 17 29.85 9.11 -28.16
CA PRO A 17 28.94 8.94 -27.03
C PRO A 17 28.26 7.55 -27.05
N ALA A 18 28.53 6.70 -28.07
CA ALA A 18 28.08 5.31 -28.13
C ALA A 18 29.01 4.32 -27.41
N THR A 19 29.86 4.78 -26.48
CA THR A 19 30.13 3.99 -25.27
C THR A 19 28.97 4.11 -24.27
N THR A 20 27.73 4.24 -24.77
CA THR A 20 26.54 3.72 -24.12
C THR A 20 26.60 2.21 -24.18
N SER A 21 27.11 1.60 -23.12
CA SER A 21 26.58 0.32 -22.69
C SER A 21 26.51 0.36 -21.18
N SER A 22 25.50 1.07 -20.67
CA SER A 22 24.84 0.62 -19.46
C SER A 22 24.34 -0.80 -19.79
N SER A 23 25.24 -1.78 -19.65
CA SER A 23 24.99 -3.20 -19.82
C SER A 23 24.15 -3.68 -18.65
N TYR A 24 22.91 -3.22 -18.60
CA TYR A 24 21.87 -4.01 -17.97
C TYR A 24 21.28 -4.83 -19.10
N GLY A 25 21.38 -6.16 -18.98
CA GLY A 25 20.73 -7.14 -19.87
C GLY A 25 19.21 -7.08 -19.77
N HIS A 26 18.64 -5.88 -19.88
CA HIS A 26 17.24 -5.59 -19.69
C HIS A 26 16.55 -5.53 -21.05
N VAL A 27 15.50 -6.31 -21.22
CA VAL A 27 14.77 -6.46 -22.48
C VAL A 27 13.88 -5.24 -22.74
N THR A 28 14.43 -4.19 -23.34
CA THR A 28 13.66 -2.99 -23.74
C THR A 28 13.43 -2.95 -25.25
N PRO A 29 12.27 -2.50 -25.74
CA PRO A 29 12.01 -2.39 -27.18
C PRO A 29 12.89 -1.32 -27.83
N LEU A 30 13.80 -1.75 -28.70
CA LEU A 30 14.75 -0.86 -29.39
C LEU A 30 14.13 -0.17 -30.63
N SER A 31 13.10 -0.75 -31.24
CA SER A 31 12.42 -0.23 -32.45
C SER A 31 11.33 0.80 -32.14
N GLU A 32 11.19 1.83 -32.98
CA GLU A 32 10.13 2.87 -32.86
C GLU A 32 8.71 2.26 -32.86
N GLY A 33 8.46 1.28 -33.74
CA GLY A 33 7.17 0.57 -33.76
C GLY A 33 6.93 -0.26 -32.51
N GLY A 34 7.99 -0.87 -31.95
CA GLY A 34 7.92 -1.63 -30.71
C GLY A 34 7.62 -0.74 -29.49
N LYS A 35 8.16 0.47 -29.47
CA LYS A 35 7.86 1.48 -28.43
C LYS A 35 6.41 1.91 -28.48
N LEU A 36 5.87 2.23 -29.67
CA LEU A 36 4.46 2.60 -29.83
C LEU A 36 3.51 1.47 -29.40
N PHE A 37 3.81 0.23 -29.81
CA PHE A 37 3.04 -0.94 -29.38
C PHE A 37 3.08 -1.12 -27.86
N CYS A 38 4.24 -0.96 -27.23
CA CYS A 38 4.40 -1.05 -25.78
C CYS A 38 3.56 -0.01 -25.04
N ILE A 39 3.49 1.24 -25.53
CA ILE A 39 2.66 2.30 -24.95
C ILE A 39 1.17 1.91 -25.00
N LEU A 40 0.66 1.47 -26.16
CA LEU A 40 -0.74 1.07 -26.31
C LEU A 40 -1.09 -0.15 -25.44
N TYR A 41 -0.18 -1.12 -25.38
CA TYR A 41 -0.33 -2.29 -24.53
C TYR A 41 -0.39 -1.91 -23.04
N ALA A 42 0.50 -1.03 -22.57
CA ALA A 42 0.50 -0.57 -21.17
C ALA A 42 -0.76 0.21 -20.81
N MET A 43 -1.26 1.06 -21.71
CA MET A 43 -2.48 1.84 -21.52
C MET A 43 -3.72 0.97 -21.25
N ILE A 44 -3.83 -0.19 -21.91
CA ILE A 44 -4.94 -1.13 -21.72
C ILE A 44 -4.62 -2.14 -20.60
N GLY A 45 -3.37 -2.61 -20.56
CA GLY A 45 -2.91 -3.65 -19.64
C GLY A 45 -2.90 -3.19 -18.19
N ILE A 46 -2.38 -2.00 -17.88
CA ILE A 46 -2.28 -1.52 -16.50
C ILE A 46 -3.68 -1.42 -15.85
N PRO A 47 -4.68 -0.74 -16.43
CA PRO A 47 -6.03 -0.72 -15.85
C PRO A 47 -6.64 -2.12 -15.67
N LEU A 48 -6.44 -3.01 -16.65
CA LEU A 48 -6.94 -4.38 -16.58
C LEU A 48 -6.27 -5.18 -15.46
N THR A 49 -4.96 -5.02 -15.26
CA THR A 49 -4.23 -5.66 -14.15
C THR A 49 -4.66 -5.12 -12.79
N LEU A 50 -4.97 -3.83 -12.68
CA LEU A 50 -5.48 -3.24 -11.43
C LEU A 50 -6.86 -3.79 -11.09
N ILE A 51 -7.79 -3.85 -12.06
CA ILE A 51 -9.12 -4.45 -11.86
C ILE A 51 -8.99 -5.93 -11.47
N LEU A 52 -8.09 -6.67 -12.12
CA LEU A 52 -7.82 -8.07 -11.80
C LEU A 52 -7.32 -8.22 -10.37
N PHE A 53 -6.34 -7.43 -9.93
CA PHE A 53 -5.84 -7.48 -8.56
C PHE A 53 -6.91 -7.14 -7.53
N THR A 54 -7.70 -6.08 -7.76
CA THR A 54 -8.81 -5.72 -6.86
C THR A 54 -9.82 -6.86 -6.74
N ALA A 55 -10.25 -7.44 -7.87
CA ALA A 55 -11.19 -8.55 -7.87
C ALA A 55 -10.62 -9.79 -7.16
N LEU A 56 -9.33 -10.10 -7.35
CA LEU A 56 -8.66 -11.21 -6.66
C LEU A 56 -8.59 -10.96 -5.15
N VAL A 57 -8.20 -9.75 -4.73
CA VAL A 57 -8.11 -9.38 -3.32
C VAL A 57 -9.47 -9.49 -2.64
N GLU A 58 -10.55 -8.96 -3.24
CA GLU A 58 -11.91 -9.07 -2.68
C GLU A 58 -12.35 -10.54 -2.53
N ARG A 59 -12.10 -11.37 -3.54
CA ARG A 59 -12.46 -12.79 -3.52
C ARG A 59 -11.68 -13.55 -2.44
N LEU A 60 -10.38 -13.30 -2.34
CA LEU A 60 -9.51 -13.91 -1.32
C LEU A 60 -9.81 -13.40 0.08
N MET A 61 -10.21 -12.14 0.24
CA MET A 61 -10.59 -11.57 1.52
C MET A 61 -11.85 -12.22 2.09
N ILE A 62 -12.86 -12.50 1.24
CA ILE A 62 -14.05 -13.27 1.64
C ILE A 62 -13.65 -14.68 2.12
N LEU A 63 -12.74 -15.35 1.39
CA LEU A 63 -12.25 -16.67 1.77
C LEU A 63 -11.53 -16.64 3.12
N THR A 64 -10.64 -15.67 3.30
CA THR A 64 -9.81 -15.51 4.48
C THR A 64 -10.64 -15.23 5.73
N THR A 65 -11.58 -14.28 5.64
CA THR A 65 -12.48 -13.92 6.76
C THR A 65 -13.43 -15.06 7.11
N ARG A 66 -13.90 -15.83 6.12
CA ARG A 66 -14.70 -17.04 6.37
C ARG A 66 -13.88 -18.12 7.07
N PHE A 67 -12.66 -18.37 6.61
CA PHE A 67 -11.76 -19.36 7.20
C PHE A 67 -11.39 -18.99 8.63
N LEU A 68 -11.03 -17.73 8.88
CA LEU A 68 -10.75 -17.27 10.23
C LEU A 68 -12.00 -17.24 11.11
N GLY A 69 -13.17 -16.90 10.56
CA GLY A 69 -14.45 -17.02 11.27
C GLY A 69 -14.71 -18.44 11.75
N ALA A 70 -14.35 -19.45 10.94
CA ALA A 70 -14.42 -20.86 11.35
C ALA A 70 -13.39 -21.18 12.45
N LEU A 71 -12.12 -20.76 12.28
CA LEU A 71 -11.05 -20.98 13.28
C LEU A 71 -11.37 -20.30 14.62
N THR A 72 -11.90 -19.08 14.56
CA THR A 72 -12.32 -18.30 15.71
C THR A 72 -13.51 -18.95 16.39
N ARG A 73 -14.45 -19.57 15.66
CA ARG A 73 -15.52 -20.37 16.27
C ARG A 73 -14.98 -21.60 17.00
N MET A 74 -13.91 -22.21 16.49
CA MET A 74 -13.23 -23.30 17.20
C MET A 74 -12.52 -22.82 18.48
N LEU A 75 -12.03 -21.58 18.50
CA LEU A 75 -11.24 -21.01 19.60
C LEU A 75 -12.05 -20.07 20.54
N GLY A 76 -13.30 -19.75 20.19
CA GLY A 76 -13.94 -18.47 20.53
C GLY A 76 -14.96 -18.47 21.65
N ARG A 77 -14.60 -18.89 22.86
CA ARG A 77 -15.42 -18.62 24.07
C ARG A 77 -14.99 -17.41 24.91
N ALA A 78 -13.92 -16.69 24.55
CA ALA A 78 -13.27 -15.81 25.55
C ALA A 78 -12.77 -14.41 25.11
N HIS A 79 -12.99 -13.92 23.88
CA HIS A 79 -12.28 -12.72 23.38
C HIS A 79 -13.19 -11.59 22.81
N PRO A 80 -12.92 -10.30 23.12
CA PRO A 80 -13.59 -9.13 22.54
C PRO A 80 -13.29 -8.96 21.05
N GLU A 81 -14.20 -8.27 20.34
CA GLU A 81 -14.24 -8.14 18.87
C GLU A 81 -12.99 -7.53 18.23
N LEU A 82 -12.36 -6.55 18.88
CA LEU A 82 -11.09 -5.97 18.43
C LEU A 82 -9.93 -6.96 18.46
N ARG A 83 -9.85 -7.77 19.52
CA ARG A 83 -8.76 -8.75 19.71
C ARG A 83 -8.79 -9.82 18.61
N VAL A 84 -9.99 -10.17 18.13
CA VAL A 84 -10.17 -11.08 16.99
C VAL A 84 -9.68 -10.44 15.68
N ARG A 85 -9.95 -9.15 15.45
CA ARG A 85 -9.46 -8.43 14.25
C ARG A 85 -7.92 -8.29 14.25
N ILE A 86 -7.31 -7.92 15.38
CA ILE A 86 -5.85 -7.83 15.48
C ILE A 86 -5.20 -9.20 15.31
N LEU A 87 -5.80 -10.25 15.91
CA LEU A 87 -5.34 -11.62 15.73
C LEU A 87 -5.42 -12.05 14.26
N HIS A 88 -6.49 -11.69 13.53
CA HIS A 88 -6.63 -11.94 12.09
C HIS A 88 -5.46 -11.35 11.29
N VAL A 89 -5.22 -10.04 11.46
CA VAL A 89 -4.15 -9.32 10.76
C VAL A 89 -2.79 -9.92 11.11
N THR A 90 -2.56 -10.24 12.38
CA THR A 90 -1.29 -10.83 12.84
C THR A 90 -1.05 -12.21 12.23
N ILE A 91 -2.10 -13.04 12.12
CA ILE A 91 -2.02 -14.36 11.47
C ILE A 91 -1.81 -14.20 9.95
N MET A 92 -2.48 -13.26 9.30
CA MET A 92 -2.27 -12.98 7.87
C MET A 92 -0.85 -12.52 7.59
N LEU A 93 -0.34 -11.59 8.39
CA LEU A 93 1.03 -11.09 8.28
C LEU A 93 2.07 -12.20 8.52
N SER A 94 1.85 -13.06 9.52
CA SER A 94 2.78 -14.16 9.78
C SER A 94 2.79 -15.20 8.64
N ILE A 95 1.62 -15.54 8.09
CA ILE A 95 1.50 -16.41 6.92
C ILE A 95 2.22 -15.80 5.72
N LEU A 96 2.02 -14.51 5.46
CA LEU A 96 2.69 -13.78 4.38
C LEU A 96 4.22 -13.86 4.53
N ILE A 97 4.76 -13.51 5.70
CA ILE A 97 6.21 -13.52 5.95
C ILE A 97 6.78 -14.93 5.74
N VAL A 98 6.16 -15.95 6.32
CA VAL A 98 6.67 -17.33 6.20
C VAL A 98 6.59 -17.84 4.77
N THR A 99 5.43 -17.71 4.11
CA THR A 99 5.16 -18.36 2.83
C THR A 99 5.65 -17.59 1.62
N MET A 100 5.75 -16.25 1.70
CA MET A 100 6.13 -15.39 0.56
C MET A 100 7.53 -14.78 0.69
N PHE A 101 8.13 -14.78 1.88
CA PHE A 101 9.50 -14.30 2.09
C PHE A 101 10.46 -15.41 2.53
N LEU A 102 10.24 -16.03 3.70
CA LEU A 102 11.23 -16.94 4.29
C LEU A 102 11.41 -18.24 3.48
N VAL A 103 10.30 -18.89 3.10
CA VAL A 103 10.33 -20.13 2.31
C VAL A 103 10.87 -19.87 0.90
N PRO A 104 10.38 -18.88 0.13
CA PRO A 104 10.93 -18.58 -1.19
C PRO A 104 12.40 -18.15 -1.15
N ALA A 105 12.84 -17.37 -0.15
CA ALA A 105 14.25 -17.03 0.00
C ALA A 105 15.14 -18.27 0.14
N ALA A 106 14.69 -19.27 0.91
CA ALA A 106 15.41 -20.54 1.02
C ALA A 106 15.45 -21.29 -0.32
N ILE A 107 14.34 -21.30 -1.07
CA ILE A 107 14.26 -21.92 -2.40
C ILE A 107 15.19 -21.20 -3.38
N PHE A 108 15.13 -19.86 -3.49
CA PHE A 108 15.98 -19.07 -4.39
C PHE A 108 17.46 -19.22 -4.07
N ASN A 109 17.85 -19.24 -2.79
CA ASN A 109 19.24 -19.53 -2.38
C ASN A 109 19.73 -20.91 -2.82
N THR A 110 18.85 -21.90 -3.01
CA THR A 110 19.24 -23.22 -3.55
C THR A 110 19.22 -23.29 -5.08
N LEU A 111 18.38 -22.48 -5.73
CA LEU A 111 18.25 -22.46 -7.19
C LEU A 111 19.30 -21.56 -7.85
N GLU A 112 19.59 -20.42 -7.24
CA GLU A 112 20.56 -19.43 -7.71
C GLU A 112 21.90 -19.64 -7.03
N LYS A 113 22.85 -20.25 -7.76
CA LYS A 113 24.18 -20.62 -7.23
C LYS A 113 24.98 -19.42 -6.71
N ASN A 114 24.72 -18.24 -7.27
CA ASN A 114 25.46 -17.01 -6.98
C ASN A 114 24.82 -16.18 -5.87
N TRP A 115 23.68 -16.60 -5.32
CA TRP A 115 22.94 -15.84 -4.31
C TRP A 115 23.14 -16.50 -2.95
N ASN A 116 23.39 -15.69 -1.92
CA ASN A 116 23.24 -16.15 -0.55
C ASN A 116 21.78 -16.01 -0.08
N TYR A 117 21.46 -16.49 1.13
CA TYR A 117 20.09 -16.40 1.67
C TYR A 117 19.61 -14.94 1.84
N LEU A 118 20.50 -14.03 2.23
CA LEU A 118 20.17 -12.61 2.39
C LEU A 118 19.86 -11.97 1.04
N ASP A 119 20.63 -12.29 -0.01
CA ASP A 119 20.38 -11.82 -1.38
C ASP A 119 19.03 -12.31 -1.90
N ALA A 120 18.72 -13.59 -1.65
CA ALA A 120 17.44 -14.19 -2.01
C ALA A 120 16.27 -13.56 -1.24
N PHE A 121 16.44 -13.32 0.07
CA PHE A 121 15.44 -12.62 0.89
C PHE A 121 15.25 -11.18 0.43
N TYR A 122 16.34 -10.49 0.12
CA TYR A 122 16.36 -9.15 -0.43
C TYR A 122 15.60 -9.07 -1.75
N TYR A 123 15.85 -10.01 -2.68
CA TYR A 123 15.10 -10.16 -3.92
C TYR A 123 13.59 -10.30 -3.68
N CYS A 124 13.18 -11.22 -2.79
CA CYS A 124 11.77 -11.39 -2.41
C CYS A 124 11.19 -10.07 -1.88
N PHE A 125 11.94 -9.36 -1.03
CA PHE A 125 11.51 -8.09 -0.45
C PHE A 125 11.33 -7.00 -1.49
N ILE A 126 12.35 -6.67 -2.28
CA ILE A 126 12.27 -5.58 -3.27
C ILE A 126 11.23 -5.86 -4.35
N SER A 127 11.01 -7.13 -4.68
CA SER A 127 10.06 -7.52 -5.72
C SER A 127 8.62 -7.45 -5.22
N LEU A 128 8.34 -8.02 -4.05
CA LEU A 128 6.97 -8.04 -3.50
C LEU A 128 6.53 -6.71 -2.90
N THR A 129 7.49 -5.86 -2.47
CA THR A 129 7.20 -4.46 -2.10
C THR A 129 7.12 -3.54 -3.31
N THR A 130 7.26 -4.07 -4.53
CA THR A 130 7.21 -3.32 -5.80
C THR A 130 8.29 -2.23 -5.95
N ILE A 131 9.38 -2.30 -5.17
CA ILE A 131 10.55 -1.41 -5.35
C ILE A 131 11.25 -1.74 -6.68
N GLY A 132 11.48 -3.03 -6.95
CA GLY A 132 11.89 -3.51 -8.28
C GLY A 132 13.22 -2.97 -8.80
N LEU A 133 14.28 -2.94 -7.98
CA LEU A 133 15.59 -2.38 -8.39
C LEU A 133 16.23 -3.10 -9.59
N GLY A 134 15.95 -4.40 -9.77
CA GLY A 134 16.38 -5.18 -10.94
C GLY A 134 17.86 -5.58 -10.93
N ASP A 135 18.52 -5.46 -9.79
CA ASP A 135 19.89 -5.94 -9.51
C ASP A 135 19.95 -7.46 -9.34
N TYR A 136 18.89 -8.07 -8.80
CA TYR A 136 18.72 -9.51 -8.70
C TYR A 136 17.54 -9.97 -9.56
N ILE A 137 17.81 -10.84 -10.54
CA ILE A 137 16.81 -11.39 -11.45
C ILE A 137 16.97 -12.91 -11.50
N PRO A 138 15.94 -13.69 -11.12
CA PRO A 138 16.02 -15.14 -11.18
C PRO A 138 16.14 -15.60 -12.64
N GLY A 139 17.10 -16.47 -12.89
CA GLY A 139 17.30 -17.14 -14.17
C GLY A 139 17.96 -16.22 -15.18
N ASP A 140 18.84 -15.32 -14.72
CA ASP A 140 19.64 -14.49 -15.61
C ASP A 140 20.85 -15.24 -16.18
N ASP A 141 21.40 -16.20 -15.42
CA ASP A 141 22.52 -17.02 -15.84
C ASP A 141 22.22 -17.90 -17.07
N LEU A 142 23.19 -17.99 -17.99
CA LEU A 142 23.07 -18.71 -19.27
C LEU A 142 23.16 -20.25 -19.13
N ASP A 143 23.64 -20.75 -18.00
CA ASP A 143 24.00 -22.16 -17.77
C ASP A 143 22.83 -23.02 -17.19
N GLN A 144 21.62 -22.49 -17.15
CA GLN A 144 20.45 -23.19 -16.58
C GLN A 144 19.67 -23.97 -17.66
N THR A 145 19.69 -25.31 -17.59
CA THR A 145 19.06 -26.23 -18.57
C THR A 145 17.54 -26.06 -18.74
N GLN A 146 16.83 -25.44 -17.78
CA GLN A 146 15.37 -25.21 -17.83
C GLN A 146 14.96 -23.76 -17.55
N ARG A 147 15.72 -22.79 -18.09
CA ARG A 147 15.48 -21.34 -17.97
C ARG A 147 14.04 -20.86 -18.24
N PRO A 148 13.32 -21.28 -19.30
CA PRO A 148 11.99 -20.71 -19.59
C PRO A 148 10.94 -21.09 -18.54
N LEU A 149 10.93 -22.35 -18.09
CA LEU A 149 10.00 -22.81 -17.06
C LEU A 149 10.24 -22.09 -15.74
N TYR A 150 11.51 -21.93 -15.36
CA TYR A 150 11.88 -21.22 -14.15
C TYR A 150 11.41 -19.76 -14.16
N LYS A 151 11.59 -19.05 -15.28
CA LYS A 151 11.09 -17.66 -15.44
C LYS A 151 9.56 -17.58 -15.34
N ILE A 152 8.83 -18.55 -15.89
CA ILE A 152 7.37 -18.63 -15.75
C ILE A 152 6.98 -18.85 -14.28
N CYS A 153 7.64 -19.77 -13.58
CA CYS A 153 7.42 -20.01 -12.15
C CYS A 153 7.73 -18.77 -11.30
N ALA A 154 8.83 -18.06 -11.58
CA ALA A 154 9.17 -16.81 -10.91
C ALA A 154 8.12 -15.72 -11.16
N THR A 155 7.62 -15.60 -12.39
CA THR A 155 6.55 -14.64 -12.74
C THR A 155 5.24 -14.96 -12.00
N LEU A 156 4.88 -16.25 -11.92
CA LEU A 156 3.70 -16.70 -11.17
C LEU A 156 3.86 -16.43 -9.66
N TYR A 157 5.05 -16.67 -9.11
CA TYR A 157 5.38 -16.33 -7.73
C TYR A 157 5.16 -14.84 -7.46
N LEU A 158 5.66 -13.96 -8.32
CA LEU A 158 5.47 -12.52 -8.16
C LEU A 158 3.99 -12.14 -8.23
N PHE A 159 3.23 -12.70 -9.17
CA PHE A 159 1.80 -12.43 -9.28
C PHE A 159 1.01 -12.84 -8.01
N VAL A 160 1.27 -14.04 -7.49
CA VAL A 160 0.63 -14.55 -6.27
C VAL A 160 1.10 -13.75 -5.05
N GLY A 161 2.40 -13.51 -4.92
CA GLY A 161 2.98 -12.78 -3.81
C GLY A 161 2.47 -11.33 -3.75
N LEU A 162 2.38 -10.63 -4.88
CA LEU A 162 1.80 -9.29 -4.96
C LEU A 162 0.32 -9.28 -4.57
N THR A 163 -0.44 -10.30 -4.99
CA THR A 163 -1.84 -10.44 -4.57
C THR A 163 -1.96 -10.62 -3.05
N MET A 164 -1.09 -11.44 -2.44
CA MET A 164 -1.05 -11.67 -0.99
C MET A 164 -0.59 -10.43 -0.20
N MET A 165 0.37 -9.67 -0.74
CA MET A 165 0.80 -8.38 -0.19
C MET A 165 -0.36 -7.38 -0.19
N MET A 166 -1.04 -7.23 -1.33
CA MET A 166 -2.21 -6.34 -1.46
C MET A 166 -3.35 -6.76 -0.53
N LEU A 167 -3.61 -8.06 -0.37
CA LEU A 167 -4.59 -8.58 0.59
C LEU A 167 -4.23 -8.22 2.04
N THR A 168 -2.96 -8.35 2.41
CA THR A 168 -2.50 -8.02 3.77
C THR A 168 -2.61 -6.52 4.03
N LEU A 169 -2.23 -5.69 3.06
CA LEU A 169 -2.41 -4.23 3.13
C LEU A 169 -3.89 -3.87 3.29
N ALA A 170 -4.77 -4.41 2.45
CA ALA A 170 -6.22 -4.21 2.55
C ALA A 170 -6.74 -4.59 3.96
N SER A 171 -6.30 -5.74 4.50
CA SER A 171 -6.69 -6.17 5.84
C SER A 171 -6.17 -5.25 6.96
N ILE A 172 -5.04 -4.57 6.77
CA ILE A 172 -4.52 -3.59 7.73
C ILE A 172 -5.35 -2.30 7.66
N TYR A 173 -5.70 -1.83 6.45
CA TYR A 173 -6.53 -0.64 6.25
C TYR A 173 -7.94 -0.79 6.83
N ASP A 174 -8.49 -2.00 6.87
CA ASP A 174 -9.80 -2.29 7.48
C ASP A 174 -9.84 -2.15 9.01
N VAL A 175 -8.69 -2.03 9.69
CA VAL A 175 -8.62 -1.86 11.14
C VAL A 175 -8.38 -0.38 11.48
N PRO A 176 -9.44 0.40 11.78
CA PRO A 176 -9.31 1.83 12.03
C PRO A 176 -8.46 2.15 13.27
N GLU A 177 -8.32 1.22 14.20
CA GLU A 177 -7.51 1.41 15.41
C GLU A 177 -5.99 1.32 15.16
N LEU A 178 -5.55 0.74 14.04
CA LEU A 178 -4.15 0.84 13.58
C LEU A 178 -3.87 2.16 12.85
N ASN A 179 -4.92 2.94 12.55
CA ASN A 179 -4.76 4.26 11.96
C ASN A 179 -4.32 5.25 13.05
N ILE A 180 -3.00 5.37 13.23
CA ILE A 180 -2.35 6.34 14.13
C ILE A 180 -2.89 7.78 13.89
N GLY A 181 -3.39 8.05 12.68
CA GLY A 181 -4.06 9.29 12.33
C GLY A 181 -5.27 9.63 13.20
N TYR A 182 -6.09 8.67 13.63
CA TYR A 182 -7.27 8.95 14.45
C TYR A 182 -6.90 9.26 15.91
N HIS A 183 -5.88 8.57 16.45
CA HIS A 183 -5.33 8.88 17.77
C HIS A 183 -4.69 10.28 17.80
N PHE A 184 -4.03 10.70 16.72
CA PHE A 184 -3.49 12.07 16.59
C PHE A 184 -4.59 13.12 16.38
N TYR A 185 -5.65 12.76 15.66
CA TYR A 185 -6.81 13.62 15.42
C TYR A 185 -7.59 13.89 16.71
N LEU A 186 -7.87 12.87 17.52
CA LEU A 186 -8.55 13.04 18.82
C LEU A 186 -7.68 13.76 19.86
N LYS A 187 -6.36 13.56 19.83
CA LYS A 187 -5.44 14.31 20.70
C LYS A 187 -5.34 15.79 20.33
N SER A 188 -5.71 16.17 19.11
CA SER A 188 -5.77 17.57 18.68
C SER A 188 -7.06 18.29 19.13
N ASP A 189 -8.13 17.56 19.45
CA ASP A 189 -9.40 18.15 19.95
C ASP A 189 -9.38 18.38 21.47
N GLU A 190 -8.68 17.55 22.25
CA GLU A 190 -8.49 17.78 23.69
C GLU A 190 -7.68 19.05 23.98
N ASN A 191 -6.90 19.53 23.01
CA ASN A 191 -6.08 20.73 23.14
C ASN A 191 -6.75 22.02 22.62
N LYS A 192 -8.07 22.00 22.36
CA LYS A 192 -8.84 23.24 22.20
C LYS A 192 -9.14 23.82 23.59
N PRO A 193 -8.51 24.94 23.98
CA PRO A 193 -8.87 25.60 25.23
C PRO A 193 -10.30 26.13 25.11
N GLU A 194 -11.16 25.75 26.05
CA GLU A 194 -12.35 26.41 26.65
C GLU A 194 -13.00 27.66 26.01
N CYS A 195 -12.84 27.93 24.71
CA CYS A 195 -13.36 29.12 24.02
C CYS A 195 -14.78 28.88 23.46
N SER A 196 -15.53 27.99 24.10
CA SER A 196 -16.96 27.76 23.89
C SER A 196 -17.74 27.80 25.20
N ARG A 197 -17.07 27.87 26.36
CA ARG A 197 -17.72 28.13 27.66
C ARG A 197 -18.11 29.60 27.88
N LEU A 198 -17.70 30.50 26.97
CA LEU A 198 -18.09 31.92 27.00
C LEU A 198 -19.31 32.26 26.12
N SER A 199 -19.88 31.31 25.38
CA SER A 199 -21.09 31.54 24.57
C SER A 199 -22.39 31.01 25.20
N GLU A 200 -22.33 30.32 26.34
CA GLU A 200 -23.52 29.89 27.08
C GLU A 200 -23.50 30.46 28.51
N SER A 201 -23.80 31.76 28.64
CA SER A 201 -24.37 32.30 29.88
C SER A 201 -25.88 32.43 29.72
N PRO A 202 -26.71 31.68 30.46
CA PRO A 202 -28.14 31.87 30.48
C PRO A 202 -28.48 32.98 31.49
N VAL A 203 -28.29 34.24 31.11
CA VAL A 203 -28.82 35.38 31.89
C VAL A 203 -29.37 36.43 30.91
N GLY A 204 -30.58 36.18 30.43
CA GLY A 204 -31.42 37.26 29.92
C GLY A 204 -32.08 37.98 31.10
N PRO A 205 -32.07 39.33 31.17
CA PRO A 205 -32.70 40.05 32.27
C PRO A 205 -34.23 39.90 32.21
N LYS A 206 -34.82 39.41 33.31
CA LYS A 206 -36.26 39.47 33.59
C LYS A 206 -36.61 40.89 34.05
N TYR A 207 -37.54 41.54 33.36
CA TYR A 207 -38.26 42.69 33.90
C TYR A 207 -39.61 42.21 34.43
N THR A 208 -39.79 42.33 35.74
CA THR A 208 -41.07 42.22 36.43
C THR A 208 -41.53 43.64 36.71
N GLU A 209 -42.60 44.10 36.08
CA GLU A 209 -43.37 45.25 36.57
C GLU A 209 -44.56 44.70 37.38
N GLU A 210 -44.57 44.95 38.68
CA GLU A 210 -45.73 44.80 39.54
C GLU A 210 -46.15 46.16 40.11
N GLY A 211 -47.47 46.37 40.17
CA GLY A 211 -48.16 47.46 40.87
C GLY A 211 -49.04 48.25 39.89
N GLY A 212 -50.37 48.33 39.99
CA GLY A 212 -51.37 47.98 41.00
C GLY A 212 -52.62 48.85 40.73
N TYR A 213 -53.80 48.41 41.20
CA TYR A 213 -55.09 49.13 41.33
C TYR A 213 -56.17 49.13 40.20
N GLN A 214 -57.15 48.24 40.38
CA GLN A 214 -58.61 48.42 40.63
C GLN A 214 -59.58 49.20 39.68
N GLY A 215 -60.39 48.43 38.91
CA GLY A 215 -61.85 48.60 38.60
C GLY A 215 -62.34 49.80 37.77
N PRO A 216 -63.61 49.83 37.27
CA PRO A 216 -64.71 48.86 37.36
C PRO A 216 -65.32 48.43 36.00
N ALA A 217 -66.29 47.51 36.07
CA ALA A 217 -67.16 47.08 34.98
C ALA A 217 -68.16 48.18 34.54
N ALA A 218 -68.47 48.24 33.24
CA ALA A 218 -69.68 48.86 32.71
C ALA A 218 -70.11 48.16 31.40
N SER A 219 -71.41 48.03 31.28
CA SER A 219 -72.22 47.32 30.31
C SER A 219 -72.47 48.10 29.01
N GLU A 220 -72.99 47.36 28.01
CA GLU A 220 -73.97 47.78 26.99
C GLU A 220 -73.61 48.82 25.90
N GLU A 221 -74.10 48.48 24.69
CA GLU A 221 -74.96 49.32 23.82
C GLU A 221 -74.45 49.60 22.38
N SER A 222 -75.30 49.21 21.41
CA SER A 222 -75.61 49.79 20.08
C SER A 222 -74.46 50.24 19.16
N ARG A 223 -74.34 49.70 17.94
CA ARG A 223 -75.19 50.02 16.77
C ARG A 223 -75.18 51.52 16.47
N ASP A 224 -74.37 51.89 15.47
CA ASP A 224 -74.75 52.72 14.31
C ASP A 224 -73.72 52.51 13.19
#